data_AF-A0A3N5B2D2-F1
#
_entry.id   AF-A0A3N5B2D2-F1
#
_cell.length_a   1.000
_cell.length_b   1.000
_cell.length_c   1.000
_cell.angle_alpha   90.00
_cell.angle_beta   90.00
_cell.angle_gamma   90.00
#
_symmetry.space_group_name_H-M   'P 1'
#
loop_
_entity.id
_entity.type
_entity.pdbx_description
1 polymer ?
#
loop_
_entity_poly.entity_id
_entity_poly.type
_entity_poly.pdbx_seq_one_letter_code
_entity_poly.pdbx_strand_id
1 'polypeptide(L)'
;MPRTAPFAHRGKTYTLTRDQVEAAATSLEPADSARGLPYVWYTLVGSHLYYVVEVATAAAGQAFPDNPTQYVAEARTTLKALGYPILSWASPEQIEKGHPSHTC
;
A
#
# COMPACT_ATOMS: atom_id res chain seq x y z
N MET A 1 -4.97 -11.17 -14.10
CA MET A 1 -4.12 -10.42 -13.15
C MET A 1 -2.74 -11.07 -13.15
N PRO A 2 -1.64 -10.30 -13.24
CA PRO A 2 -0.28 -10.80 -12.98
C PRO A 2 -0.20 -11.53 -11.64
N ARG A 3 0.56 -12.64 -11.59
CA ARG A 3 0.85 -13.36 -10.34
C ARG A 3 1.95 -12.69 -9.53
N THR A 4 2.77 -11.87 -10.19
CA THR A 4 3.88 -11.15 -9.58
C THR A 4 3.94 -9.71 -10.09
N ALA A 5 4.57 -8.83 -9.31
CA ALA A 5 4.82 -7.44 -9.69
C ALA A 5 6.14 -6.93 -9.08
N PRO A 6 6.89 -6.08 -9.79
CA PRO A 6 8.12 -5.50 -9.27
C PRO A 6 7.81 -4.42 -8.21
N PHE A 7 8.64 -4.34 -7.19
CA PHE A 7 8.62 -3.31 -6.14
C PHE A 7 10.02 -2.74 -5.93
N ALA A 8 10.22 -1.46 -6.23
CA ALA A 8 11.48 -0.78 -5.98
C ALA A 8 11.55 -0.26 -4.53
N HIS A 9 12.57 -0.70 -3.80
CA HIS A 9 12.80 -0.30 -2.41
C HIS A 9 14.30 -0.22 -2.10
N ARG A 10 14.75 0.92 -1.54
CA ARG A 10 16.17 1.19 -1.18
C ARG A 10 17.17 0.83 -2.28
N GLY A 11 16.87 1.25 -3.52
CA GLY A 11 17.74 1.02 -4.68
C GLY A 11 17.79 -0.43 -5.19
N LYS A 12 16.93 -1.31 -4.67
CA LYS A 12 16.78 -2.70 -5.13
C LYS A 12 15.37 -2.94 -5.64
N THR A 13 15.22 -3.88 -6.56
CA THR A 13 13.92 -4.32 -7.06
C THR A 13 13.60 -5.71 -6.53
N TYR A 14 12.46 -5.84 -5.86
CA TYR A 14 11.92 -7.09 -5.36
C TYR A 14 10.77 -7.54 -6.26
N THR A 15 10.60 -8.85 -6.42
CA THR A 15 9.42 -9.41 -7.11
C THR A 15 8.44 -9.86 -6.04
N LEU A 16 7.32 -9.14 -5.92
CA LEU A 16 6.26 -9.49 -4.98
C LEU A 16 5.27 -10.45 -5.61
N THR A 17 4.75 -11.38 -4.82
CA THR A 17 3.62 -12.26 -5.16
C THR A 17 2.38 -11.90 -4.35
N ARG A 18 1.21 -12.39 -4.78
CA ARG A 18 -0.02 -12.25 -3.98
C ARG A 18 0.10 -12.93 -2.62
N ASP A 19 0.63 -14.15 -2.60
CA ASP A 19 0.81 -14.94 -1.37
C ASP A 19 1.70 -14.22 -0.34
N GLN A 20 2.75 -13.53 -0.80
CA GLN A 20 3.61 -12.72 0.08
C GLN A 20 2.87 -11.51 0.66
N VAL A 21 2.00 -10.87 -0.12
CA VAL A 21 1.18 -9.75 0.36
C VAL A 21 0.14 -10.22 1.37
N GLU A 22 -0.50 -11.37 1.13
CA GLU A 22 -1.48 -11.96 2.06
C GLU A 22 -0.80 -12.41 3.35
N ALA A 23 0.36 -13.06 3.27
CA ALA A 23 1.16 -13.44 4.44
C ALA A 23 1.70 -12.22 5.22
N ALA A 24 2.05 -11.13 4.53
CA ALA A 24 2.44 -9.90 5.20
C ALA A 24 1.26 -9.29 5.96
N ALA A 25 0.07 -9.24 5.35
CA ALA A 25 -1.13 -8.68 5.97
C ALA A 25 -1.51 -9.40 7.27
N THR A 26 -1.37 -10.73 7.35
CA THR A 26 -1.67 -11.48 8.60
C THR A 26 -0.72 -11.19 9.75
N SER A 27 0.45 -10.63 9.47
CA SER A 27 1.46 -10.26 10.48
C SER A 27 1.40 -8.80 10.92
N LEU A 28 0.61 -7.97 10.22
CA LEU A 28 0.50 -6.54 10.46
C LEU A 28 -0.78 -6.20 11.22
N GLU A 29 -0.73 -5.15 12.04
CA GLU A 29 -1.93 -4.57 12.62
C GLU A 29 -2.68 -3.75 11.54
N PRO A 30 -3.96 -4.06 11.26
CA PRO A 30 -4.77 -3.30 10.31
C PRO A 30 -4.88 -1.81 10.66
N ALA A 31 -4.93 -0.95 9.66
CA ALA A 31 -5.12 0.50 9.85
C ALA A 31 -6.57 0.88 10.19
N ASP A 32 -7.54 0.03 9.83
CA ASP A 32 -8.96 0.13 10.24
C ASP A 32 -9.21 -0.37 11.68
N SER A 33 -8.16 -0.73 12.41
CA SER A 33 -8.23 -1.08 13.84
C SER A 33 -8.10 0.17 14.74
N ALA A 34 -7.89 -0.03 16.04
CA ALA A 34 -7.65 1.04 17.02
C ALA A 34 -6.40 1.89 16.69
N ARG A 35 -5.49 1.40 15.84
CA ARG A 35 -4.33 2.14 15.34
C ARG A 35 -4.69 3.41 14.55
N GLY A 36 -5.85 3.42 13.89
CA GLY A 36 -6.28 4.52 13.02
C GLY A 36 -5.51 4.62 11.71
N LEU A 37 -5.77 5.71 10.96
CA LEU A 37 -5.27 5.92 9.60
C LEU A 37 -4.13 6.98 9.58
N PRO A 38 -2.87 6.61 9.89
CA PRO A 38 -1.78 7.59 10.02
C PRO A 38 -1.26 8.17 8.70
N TYR A 39 -1.72 7.65 7.55
CA TYR A 39 -1.22 8.00 6.23
C TYR A 39 -2.37 8.16 5.23
N VAL A 40 -2.03 8.40 3.96
CA VAL A 40 -3.03 8.71 2.93
C VAL A 40 -3.45 7.49 2.11
N TRP A 41 -2.55 6.55 1.84
CA TRP A 41 -2.79 5.49 0.83
C TRP A 41 -2.90 4.11 1.42
N TYR A 42 -4.01 3.43 1.12
CA TYR A 42 -4.34 2.14 1.68
C TYR A 42 -4.64 1.12 0.59
N THR A 43 -4.55 -0.16 0.95
CA THR A 43 -5.03 -1.26 0.12
C THR A 43 -5.89 -2.21 0.96
N LEU A 44 -6.90 -2.82 0.33
CA LEU A 44 -7.72 -3.83 0.97
C LEU A 44 -7.09 -5.20 0.74
N VAL A 45 -6.71 -5.88 1.82
CA VAL A 45 -6.26 -7.28 1.80
C VAL A 45 -7.17 -8.07 2.73
N GLY A 46 -7.88 -9.05 2.18
CA GLY A 46 -8.99 -9.69 2.88
C GLY A 46 -10.08 -8.67 3.22
N SER A 47 -10.38 -8.51 4.51
CA SER A 47 -11.40 -7.60 5.04
C SER A 47 -10.83 -6.32 5.66
N HIS A 48 -9.52 -6.08 5.55
CA HIS A 48 -8.81 -5.06 6.33
C HIS A 48 -8.01 -4.10 5.46
N LEU A 49 -7.85 -2.87 5.96
CA LEU A 49 -7.08 -1.81 5.31
C LEU A 49 -5.65 -1.81 5.84
N TYR A 50 -4.69 -1.81 4.92
CA TYR A 50 -3.27 -1.71 5.27
C TYR A 50 -2.64 -0.55 4.54
N TYR A 51 -1.69 0.13 5.19
CA TYR A 51 -0.91 1.16 4.53
C TYR A 51 -0.07 0.55 3.40
N VAL A 52 -0.15 1.11 2.19
CA VAL A 52 0.44 0.50 0.98
C VAL A 52 1.94 0.22 1.10
N VAL A 53 2.70 1.14 1.72
CA VAL A 53 4.16 0.98 1.87
C VAL A 53 4.47 -0.09 2.90
N GLU A 54 3.70 -0.15 3.99
CA GLU A 54 3.92 -1.12 5.06
C GLU A 54 3.75 -2.55 4.54
N VAL A 55 2.63 -2.83 3.87
CA VAL A 55 2.36 -4.17 3.34
C VAL A 55 3.33 -4.56 2.23
N ALA A 56 3.66 -3.65 1.30
CA ALA A 56 4.61 -3.94 0.22
C ALA A 56 6.03 -4.20 0.75
N THR A 57 6.44 -3.46 1.78
CA THR A 57 7.76 -3.59 2.41
C THR A 57 7.85 -4.89 3.22
N ALA A 58 6.81 -5.22 3.99
CA ALA A 58 6.71 -6.48 4.72
C ALA A 58 6.68 -7.69 3.77
N ALA A 59 5.93 -7.62 2.66
CA ALA A 59 5.91 -8.64 1.62
C ALA A 59 7.28 -8.84 0.94
N ALA A 60 8.08 -7.78 0.83
CA ALA A 60 9.47 -7.83 0.37
C ALA A 60 10.46 -8.38 1.43
N GLY A 61 9.98 -8.70 2.64
CA GLY A 61 10.82 -9.10 3.76
C GLY A 61 11.77 -7.99 4.25
N GLN A 62 11.37 -6.72 4.08
CA GLN A 62 12.17 -5.55 4.45
C GLN A 62 11.61 -4.87 5.69
N ALA A 63 12.47 -4.14 6.40
CA ALA A 63 12.05 -3.29 7.51
C ALA A 63 11.34 -2.03 6.98
N PHE A 64 10.35 -1.55 7.74
CA PHE A 64 9.64 -0.31 7.40
C PHE A 64 10.63 0.87 7.28
N PRO A 65 10.55 1.69 6.23
CA PRO A 65 11.50 2.77 6.00
C PRO A 65 11.22 4.01 6.85
N ASP A 66 12.26 4.73 7.25
CA ASP A 66 12.14 5.99 8.02
C ASP A 66 11.38 7.09 7.26
N ASN A 67 11.52 7.13 5.93
CA ASN A 67 10.76 8.01 5.06
C ASN A 67 9.89 7.18 4.10
N PRO A 68 8.65 6.82 4.48
CA PRO A 68 7.79 5.97 3.67
C PRO A 68 7.20 6.69 2.45
N THR A 69 7.09 8.02 2.48
CA THR A 69 6.41 8.79 1.42
C THR A 69 7.05 8.59 0.04
N GLN A 70 8.38 8.41 -0.02
CA GLN A 70 9.10 8.17 -1.27
C GLN A 70 8.71 6.86 -1.96
N TYR A 71 8.17 5.88 -1.23
CA TYR A 71 7.84 4.55 -1.76
C TYR A 71 6.34 4.38 -2.08
N VAL A 72 5.53 5.42 -1.84
CA VAL A 72 4.07 5.35 -2.02
C VAL A 72 3.69 5.05 -3.47
N ALA A 73 4.31 5.74 -4.43
CA ALA A 73 3.99 5.56 -5.86
C ALA A 73 4.31 4.14 -6.34
N GLU A 74 5.48 3.64 -5.95
CA GLU A 74 5.92 2.27 -6.24
C GLU A 74 4.99 1.25 -5.60
N ALA A 75 4.74 1.35 -4.29
CA ALA A 75 3.88 0.42 -3.56
C ALA A 75 2.46 0.35 -4.15
N ARG A 76 1.85 1.50 -4.46
CA ARG A 76 0.52 1.56 -5.11
C ARG A 76 0.53 0.87 -6.46
N THR A 77 1.57 1.11 -7.26
CA THR A 77 1.70 0.54 -8.61
C THR A 77 1.85 -0.97 -8.53
N THR A 78 2.73 -1.47 -7.66
CA THR A 78 2.93 -2.90 -7.44
C THR A 78 1.65 -3.59 -6.96
N LEU A 79 1.00 -3.07 -5.92
CA LEU A 79 -0.20 -3.67 -5.33
C LEU A 79 -1.39 -3.64 -6.31
N LYS A 80 -1.55 -2.55 -7.06
CA LYS A 80 -2.55 -2.45 -8.14
C LYS A 80 -2.28 -3.48 -9.24
N ALA A 81 -1.02 -3.67 -9.62
CA ALA A 81 -0.64 -4.67 -10.63
C ALA A 81 -0.94 -6.11 -10.16
N LEU A 82 -0.86 -6.39 -8.86
CA LEU A 82 -1.27 -7.66 -8.26
C LEU A 82 -2.80 -7.82 -8.12
N GLY A 83 -3.56 -6.78 -8.48
CA GLY A 83 -5.02 -6.77 -8.46
C GLY A 83 -5.65 -6.35 -7.14
N TYR A 84 -4.88 -5.74 -6.23
CA TYR A 84 -5.43 -5.19 -5.01
C TYR A 84 -6.03 -3.79 -5.27
N PRO A 85 -7.18 -3.47 -4.67
CA PRO A 85 -7.74 -2.13 -4.76
C PRO A 85 -6.85 -1.14 -3.99
N ILE A 86 -6.73 0.07 -4.52
CA ILE A 86 -5.97 1.16 -3.91
C ILE A 86 -6.95 2.25 -3.51
N LEU A 87 -6.91 2.61 -2.24
CA LEU A 87 -7.80 3.58 -1.61
C LEU A 87 -6.96 4.75 -1.11
N SER A 88 -7.53 5.96 -1.17
CA SER A 88 -6.95 7.16 -0.58
C SER A 88 -7.88 7.65 0.51
N TRP A 89 -7.32 8.05 1.65
CA TRP A 89 -8.02 8.95 2.54
C TRP A 89 -8.25 10.28 1.82
N ALA A 90 -9.44 10.85 2.01
CA ALA A 90 -9.82 12.12 1.44
C ALA A 90 -10.60 12.91 2.50
N SER A 91 -10.24 14.17 2.72
CA SER A 91 -11.04 15.10 3.49
C SER A 91 -12.38 15.40 2.77
N PRO A 92 -13.42 15.89 3.47
CA PRO A 92 -14.67 16.28 2.83
C PRO A 92 -14.47 17.23 1.64
N GLU A 93 -13.57 18.21 1.77
CA GLU A 93 -13.23 19.12 0.67
C GLU A 93 -12.61 18.39 -0.53
N GLN A 94 -11.74 17.40 -0.29
CA GLN A 94 -11.15 16.58 -1.36
C GLN A 94 -12.18 15.67 -2.03
N ILE A 95 -13.24 15.27 -1.32
CA ILE A 95 -14.36 14.53 -1.91
C ILE A 95 -15.17 15.45 -2.82
N GLU A 96 -15.44 16.68 -2.40
CA GLU A 96 -16.22 17.66 -3.16
C GLU A 96 -15.48 18.21 -4.38
N LYS A 97 -14.19 18.53 -4.23
CA LYS A 97 -13.37 19.20 -5.26
C LYS A 97 -12.49 18.25 -6.07
N GLY A 98 -12.46 16.98 -5.68
CA GLY A 98 -11.53 15.99 -6.22
C GLY A 98 -10.20 15.99 -5.47
N HIS A 99 -9.63 14.79 -5.31
CA HIS A 99 -8.37 14.62 -4.61
C HIS A 99 -7.20 15.07 -5.52
N PRO A 100 -6.27 15.95 -5.08
CA PRO A 100 -5.21 16.50 -5.92
C PRO A 100 -4.34 15.45 -6.63
N SER A 101 -4.16 14.28 -6.02
CA SER A 101 -3.43 13.16 -6.63
C SER A 101 -4.20 12.41 -7.73
N HIS A 102 -5.44 12.82 -8.02
CA HIS A 102 -6.34 12.26 -9.03
C HIS A 102 -6.88 13.30 -10.01
N THR A 103 -6.79 14.59 -9.68
CA THR A 103 -7.13 15.70 -10.57
C THR A 103 -5.87 16.13 -11.32
N CYS A 104 -5.76 15.70 -12.57
CA CYS A 104 -4.77 16.21 -13.52
C CYS A 104 -5.05 17.67 -13.86
#